data_AF-A0A2Z6MB77-F1
#
_entry.id   AF-A0A2Z6MB77-F1
#
_cell.length_a   1.000
_cell.length_b   1.000
_cell.length_c   1.000
_cell.angle_alpha   90.00
_cell.angle_beta   90.00
_cell.angle_gamma   90.00
#
_symmetry.space_group_name_H-M   'P 1'
#
loop_
_entity.id
_entity.type
_entity.pdbx_description
1 polymer ?
#
loop_
_entity_poly.entity_id
_entity_poly.type
_entity_poly.pdbx_seq_one_letter_code
_entity_poly.pdbx_strand_id
1 'polypeptide(L)'
;MHDVMNKIVVGSSKLPFGGKTIVLGGDFRQILPVVPKGGRADIVHAVINSSPLWRRCSVLKLTQNMRLQFSNDIEENKALKDFAKWILDIGDGKIGTSDDGEAIIEIPEDLRVKSSGNHIGDIVEATYPDLIQNMGDYTFFQNHAILIPTLHLVEEVNNYVMSLLPIEEKEYLSCDTIGKCDEDVGIGRRWITTEFLNDIKCSGMPNHRLKFKIGVPVMLLRNIDISSGLCNGTRLIVKELGINFIGAEVVNGPHNGEKAYIPRMKLIPSDSNVAISFQRLQFPLCLCFAMTINKSQGQTLGNVGLYLPRSVFTHGQLYVDVSRVKTRKGLKILALDDSGVSSTSTTNIVYEEVFRII
;
A
#
# COMPACT_ATOMS: atom_id res chain seq x y z
N MET A 1 23.58 -13.92 -6.94
CA MET A 1 22.62 -14.97 -6.56
C MET A 1 23.33 -16.31 -6.78
N HIS A 2 23.94 -16.89 -5.75
CA HIS A 2 24.58 -18.21 -5.87
C HIS A 2 23.49 -19.27 -5.87
N ASP A 3 23.44 -20.07 -6.92
CA ASP A 3 22.43 -21.10 -7.13
C ASP A 3 22.53 -22.20 -6.07
N VAL A 4 21.45 -22.35 -5.29
CA VAL A 4 21.30 -23.33 -4.20
C VAL A 4 21.36 -24.77 -4.74
N MET A 5 21.06 -24.98 -6.03
CA MET A 5 21.03 -26.31 -6.67
C MET A 5 22.42 -26.87 -6.99
N ASN A 6 23.49 -26.06 -6.91
CA ASN A 6 24.86 -26.50 -7.18
C ASN A 6 25.35 -27.62 -6.26
N LYS A 7 24.73 -27.78 -5.09
CA LYS A 7 25.03 -28.88 -4.16
C LYS A 7 24.28 -30.18 -4.49
N ILE A 8 23.28 -30.12 -5.36
CA ILE A 8 22.32 -31.22 -5.60
C ILE A 8 22.50 -31.79 -7.01
N VAL A 9 22.79 -30.96 -8.02
CA VAL A 9 22.89 -31.41 -9.42
C VAL A 9 24.22 -30.97 -10.02
N VAL A 10 25.06 -31.93 -10.40
CA VAL A 10 26.34 -31.66 -11.08
C VAL A 10 26.06 -30.95 -12.41
N GLY A 11 26.64 -29.77 -12.61
CA GLY A 11 26.48 -28.96 -13.83
C GLY A 11 25.38 -27.90 -13.79
N SER A 12 24.57 -27.82 -12.71
CA SER A 12 23.53 -26.79 -12.56
C SER A 12 24.10 -25.37 -12.54
N SER A 13 25.37 -25.20 -12.15
CA SER A 13 26.05 -23.90 -12.08
C SER A 13 26.19 -23.20 -13.43
N LYS A 14 26.06 -23.95 -14.53
CA LYS A 14 26.11 -23.42 -15.90
C LYS A 14 24.72 -23.05 -16.43
N LEU A 15 23.65 -23.44 -15.73
CA LEU A 15 22.27 -23.20 -16.14
C LEU A 15 21.69 -22.01 -15.37
N PRO A 16 20.89 -21.14 -16.01
CA PRO A 16 20.09 -20.14 -15.29
C PRO A 16 19.23 -20.81 -14.22
N PHE A 17 19.25 -20.26 -12.99
CA PHE A 17 18.46 -20.75 -11.86
C PHE A 17 18.58 -22.28 -11.61
N GLY A 18 19.73 -22.87 -11.93
CA GLY A 18 19.98 -24.30 -11.72
C GLY A 18 19.14 -25.23 -12.58
N GLY A 19 18.68 -24.74 -13.75
CA GLY A 19 17.81 -25.50 -14.66
C GLY A 19 16.34 -25.49 -14.27
N LYS A 20 15.94 -24.71 -13.27
CA LYS A 20 14.52 -24.55 -12.92
C LYS A 20 13.79 -23.71 -13.98
N THR A 21 12.59 -24.14 -14.34
CA THR A 21 11.66 -23.30 -15.10
C THR A 21 11.17 -22.18 -14.20
N ILE A 22 11.42 -20.93 -14.61
CA ILE A 22 10.99 -19.73 -13.88
C ILE A 22 9.88 -19.05 -14.65
N VAL A 23 8.78 -18.77 -13.96
CA VAL A 23 7.67 -17.94 -14.48
C VAL A 23 7.66 -16.64 -13.69
N LEU A 24 7.80 -15.52 -14.38
CA LEU A 24 7.73 -14.18 -13.79
C LEU A 24 6.39 -13.54 -14.20
N GLY A 25 5.67 -12.98 -13.24
CA GLY A 25 4.45 -12.23 -13.47
C GLY A 25 4.59 -10.83 -12.87
N GLY A 26 4.19 -9.81 -13.62
CA GLY A 26 4.29 -8.42 -13.19
C GLY A 26 3.77 -7.46 -14.23
N ASP A 27 3.72 -6.19 -13.86
CA ASP A 27 3.33 -5.09 -14.73
C ASP A 27 4.26 -3.92 -14.45
N PHE A 28 5.06 -3.57 -15.46
CA PHE A 28 6.10 -2.53 -15.34
C PHE A 28 5.54 -1.12 -15.17
N ARG A 29 4.23 -0.92 -15.35
CA ARG A 29 3.54 0.34 -15.02
C ARG A 29 3.35 0.53 -13.52
N GLN A 30 3.46 -0.54 -12.73
CA GLN A 30 3.30 -0.47 -11.29
C GLN A 30 4.57 0.08 -10.62
N ILE A 31 4.48 0.34 -9.32
CA ILE A 31 5.60 0.83 -8.54
C ILE A 31 6.80 -0.11 -8.66
N LEU A 32 7.95 0.48 -8.98
CA LEU A 32 9.22 -0.20 -9.17
C LEU A 32 9.88 -0.53 -7.81
N PRO A 33 10.94 -1.36 -7.80
CA PRO A 33 11.69 -1.64 -6.58
C PRO A 33 12.16 -0.35 -5.89
N VAL A 34 11.91 -0.25 -4.58
CA VAL A 34 12.41 0.86 -3.77
C VAL A 34 13.91 0.66 -3.53
N VAL A 35 14.73 1.57 -4.04
CA VAL A 35 16.18 1.61 -3.77
C VAL A 35 16.45 2.72 -2.74
N PRO A 36 16.78 2.39 -1.48
CA PRO A 36 17.03 3.40 -0.46
C PRO A 36 18.15 4.35 -0.88
N LYS A 37 17.88 5.65 -0.84
CA LYS A 37 18.81 6.74 -1.26
C LYS A 37 19.24 6.67 -2.74
N GLY A 38 18.58 5.83 -3.55
CA GLY A 38 18.83 5.73 -4.99
C GLY A 38 18.01 6.74 -5.78
N GLY A 39 18.56 7.21 -6.91
CA GLY A 39 17.85 8.04 -7.87
C GLY A 39 17.10 7.21 -8.92
N ARG A 40 16.51 7.89 -9.91
CA ARG A 40 15.81 7.25 -11.04
C ARG A 40 16.66 6.17 -11.73
N ALA A 41 17.94 6.46 -11.97
CA ALA A 41 18.86 5.51 -12.63
C ALA A 41 19.05 4.23 -11.82
N ASP A 42 19.20 4.34 -10.49
CA ASP A 42 19.36 3.18 -9.61
C ASP A 42 18.08 2.34 -9.57
N ILE A 43 16.92 3.00 -9.54
CA ILE A 43 15.61 2.33 -9.58
C ILE A 43 15.44 1.56 -10.88
N VAL A 44 15.69 2.21 -12.04
CA VAL A 44 15.61 1.58 -13.36
C VAL A 44 16.59 0.41 -13.48
N HIS A 45 17.81 0.54 -12.96
CA HIS A 45 18.81 -0.54 -12.96
C HIS A 45 18.41 -1.71 -12.06
N ALA A 46 17.66 -1.47 -10.98
CA ALA A 46 17.15 -2.51 -10.09
C ALA A 46 15.98 -3.32 -10.69
N VAL A 47 15.34 -2.85 -11.76
CA VAL A 47 14.24 -3.55 -12.42
C VAL A 47 14.73 -4.84 -13.10
N ILE A 48 13.91 -5.89 -13.07
CA ILE A 48 14.25 -7.22 -13.59
C ILE A 48 14.67 -7.19 -15.07
N ASN A 49 14.10 -6.31 -15.89
CA ASN A 49 14.42 -6.24 -17.32
C ASN A 49 15.76 -5.56 -17.63
N SER A 50 16.35 -4.87 -16.65
CA SER A 50 17.74 -4.39 -16.68
C SER A 50 18.74 -5.52 -16.40
N SER A 51 18.28 -6.69 -15.91
CA SER A 51 19.14 -7.84 -15.65
C SER A 51 19.67 -8.45 -16.94
N PRO A 52 20.96 -8.86 -17.01
CA PRO A 52 21.49 -9.64 -18.13
C PRO A 52 20.73 -10.96 -18.36
N LEU A 53 20.07 -11.50 -17.33
CA LEU A 53 19.26 -12.71 -17.43
C LEU A 53 17.97 -12.49 -18.23
N TRP A 54 17.47 -11.25 -18.32
CA TRP A 54 16.23 -10.94 -19.03
C TRP A 54 16.29 -11.31 -20.52
N ARG A 55 17.48 -11.26 -21.13
CA ARG A 55 17.71 -11.71 -22.52
C ARG A 55 17.39 -13.19 -22.76
N ARG A 56 17.26 -13.99 -21.69
CA ARG A 56 16.90 -15.41 -21.74
C ARG A 56 15.41 -15.65 -21.47
N CYS A 57 14.64 -14.61 -21.16
CA CYS A 57 13.21 -14.70 -20.90
C CYS A 57 12.41 -14.56 -22.20
N SER A 58 11.31 -15.28 -22.31
CA SER A 58 10.29 -15.05 -23.32
C SER A 58 9.17 -14.21 -22.72
N VAL A 59 8.86 -13.07 -23.33
CA VAL A 59 7.81 -12.16 -22.84
C VAL A 59 6.47 -12.55 -23.43
N LEU A 60 5.50 -12.86 -22.58
CA LEU A 60 4.10 -13.11 -22.95
C LEU A 60 3.25 -11.96 -22.39
N LYS A 61 2.43 -11.34 -23.26
CA LYS A 61 1.59 -10.18 -22.89
C LYS A 61 0.14 -10.63 -22.71
N LEU A 62 -0.42 -10.41 -21.52
CA LEU A 62 -1.85 -10.58 -21.26
C LEU A 62 -2.59 -9.29 -21.64
N THR A 63 -3.60 -9.39 -22.50
CA THR A 63 -4.33 -8.23 -23.04
C THR A 63 -5.75 -8.08 -22.48
N GLN A 64 -6.31 -9.14 -21.91
CA GLN A 64 -7.65 -9.12 -21.33
C GLN A 64 -7.60 -8.73 -19.85
N ASN A 65 -8.24 -7.61 -19.51
CA ASN A 65 -8.36 -7.15 -18.12
C ASN A 65 -9.51 -7.89 -17.42
N MET A 66 -9.16 -8.84 -16.53
CA MET A 66 -10.12 -9.62 -15.75
C MET A 66 -10.67 -8.90 -14.52
N ARG A 67 -10.15 -7.71 -14.16
CA ARG A 67 -10.64 -6.91 -13.02
C ARG A 67 -11.95 -6.19 -13.35
N LEU A 68 -12.15 -5.87 -14.63
CA LEU A 68 -13.35 -5.22 -15.13
C LEU A 68 -14.43 -6.27 -15.39
N GLN A 69 -15.57 -6.14 -14.73
CA GLN A 69 -16.72 -7.00 -14.96
C GLN A 69 -17.60 -6.38 -16.03
N PHE A 70 -17.68 -7.03 -17.19
CA PHE A 70 -18.62 -6.63 -18.23
C PHE A 70 -20.04 -7.00 -17.81
N SER A 71 -20.97 -6.06 -17.92
CA SER A 71 -22.40 -6.29 -17.68
C SER A 71 -23.12 -6.68 -18.99
N ASN A 72 -24.42 -6.92 -18.93
CA ASN A 72 -25.23 -7.12 -20.14
C ASN A 72 -25.54 -5.79 -20.87
N ASP A 73 -25.17 -4.65 -20.30
CA ASP A 73 -25.43 -3.32 -20.85
C ASP A 73 -24.27 -2.86 -21.74
N ILE A 74 -24.58 -2.54 -22.99
CA ILE A 74 -23.61 -2.14 -24.02
C ILE A 74 -22.96 -0.79 -23.66
N GLU A 75 -23.72 0.16 -23.13
CA GLU A 75 -23.22 1.50 -22.81
C GLU A 75 -22.35 1.47 -21.55
N GLU A 76 -22.73 0.68 -20.55
CA GLU A 76 -21.90 0.45 -19.36
C GLU A 76 -20.56 -0.21 -19.74
N ASN A 77 -20.61 -1.21 -20.62
CA ASN A 77 -19.41 -1.86 -21.13
C ASN A 77 -18.50 -0.93 -21.93
N LYS A 78 -19.08 0.01 -22.69
CA LYS A 78 -18.32 1.03 -23.42
C LYS A 78 -17.63 1.99 -22.44
N ALA A 79 -18.36 2.51 -21.46
CA ALA A 79 -17.79 3.38 -20.42
C ALA A 79 -16.68 2.68 -19.63
N LEU A 80 -16.83 1.38 -19.33
CA LEU A 80 -15.80 0.57 -18.68
C LEU A 80 -14.55 0.41 -19.56
N LYS A 81 -14.71 0.21 -20.88
CA LYS A 81 -13.58 0.15 -21.82
C LYS A 81 -12.84 1.48 -21.91
N ASP A 82 -13.57 2.59 -21.99
CA ASP A 82 -12.98 3.93 -22.04
C ASP A 82 -12.23 4.24 -20.74
N PHE A 83 -12.79 3.85 -19.59
CA PHE A 83 -12.12 3.97 -18.30
C PHE A 83 -10.86 3.09 -18.22
N ALA A 84 -10.93 1.84 -18.69
CA ALA A 84 -9.79 0.94 -18.75
C ALA A 84 -8.65 1.53 -19.59
N LYS A 85 -9.00 2.09 -20.75
CA LYS A 85 -8.06 2.74 -21.65
C LYS A 85 -7.43 3.96 -20.98
N TRP A 86 -8.22 4.80 -20.33
CA TRP A 86 -7.71 5.96 -19.56
C TRP A 86 -6.70 5.54 -18.49
N ILE A 87 -6.98 4.48 -17.72
CA ILE A 87 -6.03 3.91 -16.74
C ILE A 87 -4.74 3.45 -17.42
N LEU A 88 -4.83 2.73 -18.54
CA LEU A 88 -3.65 2.25 -19.26
C LEU A 88 -2.83 3.40 -19.85
N ASP A 89 -3.48 4.43 -20.37
CA ASP A 89 -2.82 5.61 -20.93
C ASP A 89 -2.10 6.42 -19.83
N ILE A 90 -2.62 6.45 -18.59
CA ILE A 90 -1.88 6.96 -17.42
C ILE A 90 -0.61 6.14 -17.17
N GLY A 91 -0.74 4.81 -17.10
CA GLY A 91 0.40 3.93 -16.82
C GLY A 91 1.46 3.90 -17.92
N ASP A 92 1.05 4.07 -19.18
CA ASP A 92 1.94 4.18 -20.33
C ASP A 92 2.56 5.58 -20.49
N GLY A 93 2.13 6.58 -19.70
CA GLY A 93 2.62 7.96 -19.83
C GLY A 93 2.13 8.70 -21.08
N LYS A 94 1.01 8.26 -21.67
CA LYS A 94 0.45 8.88 -22.90
C LYS A 94 -0.44 10.10 -22.64
N ILE A 95 -0.79 10.35 -21.38
CA ILE A 95 -1.63 11.48 -20.97
C ILE A 95 -0.76 12.61 -20.44
N GLY A 96 -0.93 13.80 -21.00
CA GLY A 96 -0.15 14.99 -20.69
C GLY A 96 1.10 15.13 -21.56
N THR A 97 1.77 16.28 -21.45
CA THR A 97 3.07 16.54 -22.07
C THR A 97 4.15 16.37 -21.02
N SER A 98 5.21 15.61 -21.32
CA SER A 98 6.34 15.40 -20.42
C SER A 98 7.67 15.63 -21.14
N ASP A 99 8.55 16.43 -20.55
CA ASP A 99 9.94 16.54 -21.00
C ASP A 99 10.85 15.54 -20.27
N ASP A 100 10.58 15.30 -18.97
CA ASP A 100 11.42 14.46 -18.09
C ASP A 100 10.68 13.22 -17.52
N GLY A 101 9.58 12.79 -18.12
CA GLY A 101 8.75 11.67 -17.61
C GLY A 101 7.82 12.04 -16.44
N GLU A 102 7.77 13.32 -16.08
CA GLU A 102 6.73 13.91 -15.24
C GLU A 102 5.74 14.64 -16.13
N ALA A 103 4.46 14.25 -16.06
CA ALA A 103 3.38 14.85 -16.83
C ALA A 103 2.31 15.41 -15.90
N ILE A 104 1.78 16.58 -16.19
CA ILE A 104 0.58 17.09 -15.51
C ILE A 104 -0.65 16.52 -16.22
N ILE A 105 -1.55 15.90 -15.46
CA ILE A 105 -2.80 15.35 -15.98
C ILE A 105 -4.00 16.06 -15.36
N GLU A 106 -5.00 16.36 -16.19
CA GLU A 106 -6.28 16.88 -15.72
C GLU A 106 -7.14 15.74 -15.13
N ILE A 107 -7.71 15.99 -13.96
CA ILE A 107 -8.59 15.05 -13.27
C ILE A 107 -10.01 15.26 -13.82
N PRO A 108 -10.65 14.22 -14.38
CA PRO A 108 -12.01 14.31 -14.89
C PRO A 108 -13.02 14.79 -13.84
N GLU A 109 -13.97 15.65 -14.25
CA GLU A 109 -14.85 16.34 -13.31
C GLU A 109 -15.69 15.41 -12.43
N ASP A 110 -16.09 14.26 -12.96
CA ASP A 110 -16.91 13.25 -12.29
C ASP A 110 -16.14 12.46 -11.20
N LEU A 111 -14.81 12.44 -11.31
CA LEU A 111 -13.91 11.82 -10.34
C LEU A 111 -13.48 12.80 -9.24
N ARG A 112 -13.57 14.11 -9.46
CA ARG A 112 -13.12 15.12 -8.51
C ARG A 112 -14.04 15.23 -7.30
N VAL A 113 -13.44 15.26 -6.11
CA VAL A 113 -14.13 15.62 -4.86
C VAL A 113 -14.12 17.14 -4.72
N LYS A 114 -15.28 17.72 -4.41
CA LYS A 114 -15.39 19.17 -4.15
C LYS A 114 -14.92 19.46 -2.73
N SER A 115 -13.99 20.40 -2.60
CA SER A 115 -13.51 20.85 -1.29
C SER A 115 -14.53 21.75 -0.59
N SER A 116 -14.91 21.42 0.64
CA SER A 116 -15.69 22.26 1.55
C SER A 116 -14.82 23.10 2.49
N GLY A 117 -13.50 22.89 2.47
CA GLY A 117 -12.52 23.51 3.37
C GLY A 117 -11.98 22.55 4.43
N ASN A 118 -12.65 21.42 4.68
CA ASN A 118 -12.11 20.30 5.44
C ASN A 118 -11.78 19.14 4.49
N HIS A 119 -10.62 19.20 3.85
CA HIS A 119 -10.21 18.22 2.83
C HIS A 119 -10.24 16.76 3.31
N ILE A 120 -9.82 16.51 4.57
CA ILE A 120 -9.87 15.17 5.15
C ILE A 120 -11.34 14.72 5.32
N GLY A 121 -12.21 15.60 5.82
CA GLY A 121 -13.65 15.33 5.89
C GLY A 121 -14.25 15.06 4.52
N ASP A 122 -13.90 15.85 3.51
CA ASP A 122 -14.43 15.73 2.15
C ASP A 122 -14.08 14.38 1.51
N ILE A 123 -12.82 13.94 1.61
CA ILE A 123 -12.42 12.64 1.06
C ILE A 123 -12.98 11.48 1.88
N VAL A 124 -13.12 11.64 3.20
CA VAL A 124 -13.74 10.63 4.06
C VAL A 124 -15.22 10.47 3.70
N GLU A 125 -15.97 11.55 3.54
CA GLU A 125 -17.38 11.49 3.14
C GLU A 125 -17.55 10.91 1.73
N ALA A 126 -16.69 11.31 0.79
CA ALA A 126 -16.71 10.78 -0.58
C ALA A 126 -16.39 9.28 -0.66
N THR A 127 -15.62 8.76 0.30
CA THR A 127 -15.16 7.35 0.32
C THR A 127 -15.97 6.49 1.28
N TYR A 128 -16.49 7.04 2.36
CA TYR A 128 -17.22 6.34 3.40
C TYR A 128 -18.55 7.07 3.68
N PRO A 129 -19.45 7.13 2.69
CA PRO A 129 -20.75 7.78 2.89
C PRO A 129 -21.52 7.11 4.02
N ASP A 130 -22.20 7.91 4.84
CA ASP A 130 -22.98 7.44 5.98
C ASP A 130 -22.17 6.53 6.93
N LEU A 131 -20.89 6.85 7.16
CA LEU A 131 -19.93 6.05 7.94
C LEU A 131 -20.52 5.44 9.22
N ILE A 132 -21.21 6.25 10.02
CA ILE A 132 -21.78 5.82 11.32
C ILE A 132 -22.88 4.77 11.11
N GLN A 133 -23.73 4.94 10.09
CA GLN A 133 -24.83 4.02 9.79
C GLN A 133 -24.29 2.67 9.29
N ASN A 134 -23.18 2.71 8.54
CA ASN A 134 -22.53 1.52 7.97
C ASN A 134 -21.53 0.83 8.91
N MET A 135 -21.36 1.29 10.17
CA MET A 135 -20.42 0.67 11.12
C MET A 135 -20.72 -0.81 11.42
N GLY A 136 -22.00 -1.21 11.29
CA GLY A 136 -22.42 -2.61 11.45
C GLY A 136 -22.18 -3.49 10.21
N ASP A 137 -21.96 -2.88 9.05
CA ASP A 137 -21.72 -3.59 7.79
C ASP A 137 -20.23 -3.79 7.56
N TYR A 138 -19.74 -5.00 7.82
CA TYR A 138 -18.34 -5.35 7.62
C TYR A 138 -17.92 -5.34 6.14
N THR A 139 -18.87 -5.59 5.22
CA THR A 139 -18.60 -5.58 3.78
C THR A 139 -18.44 -4.16 3.23
N PHE A 140 -18.92 -3.16 3.96
CA PHE A 140 -18.65 -1.76 3.68
C PHE A 140 -17.14 -1.50 3.76
N PHE A 141 -16.51 -1.76 4.89
CA PHE A 141 -15.07 -1.51 5.05
C PHE A 141 -14.20 -2.43 4.19
N GLN A 142 -14.70 -3.61 3.80
CA GLN A 142 -14.03 -4.47 2.82
C GLN A 142 -13.76 -3.76 1.49
N ASN A 143 -14.78 -3.06 0.99
CA ASN A 143 -14.78 -2.52 -0.37
C ASN A 143 -14.24 -1.10 -0.45
N HIS A 144 -14.14 -0.39 0.68
CA HIS A 144 -13.74 1.01 0.73
C HIS A 144 -12.34 1.21 1.33
N ALA A 145 -11.51 2.05 0.71
CA ALA A 145 -10.25 2.53 1.29
C ALA A 145 -9.86 3.91 0.76
N ILE A 146 -9.18 4.69 1.60
CA ILE A 146 -8.52 5.93 1.19
C ILE A 146 -7.04 5.63 0.89
N LEU A 147 -6.56 6.04 -0.29
CA LEU A 147 -5.19 5.87 -0.72
C LEU A 147 -4.45 7.20 -0.69
N ILE A 148 -3.26 7.19 -0.10
CA ILE A 148 -2.48 8.41 0.18
C ILE A 148 -0.99 8.16 -0.09
N PRO A 149 -0.20 9.12 -0.60
CA PRO A 149 1.20 8.89 -0.93
C PRO A 149 2.12 8.62 0.27
N THR A 150 1.87 9.23 1.43
CA THR A 150 2.80 9.19 2.58
C THR A 150 2.16 8.64 3.85
N LEU A 151 2.98 8.02 4.71
CA LEU A 151 2.52 7.38 5.95
C LEU A 151 1.98 8.39 6.98
N HIS A 152 2.57 9.59 7.08
CA HIS A 152 2.16 10.60 8.04
C HIS A 152 0.69 11.01 7.84
N LEU A 153 0.29 11.26 6.59
CA LEU A 153 -1.08 11.61 6.23
C LEU A 153 -2.06 10.45 6.44
N VAL A 154 -1.60 9.20 6.25
CA VAL A 154 -2.40 8.01 6.58
C VAL A 154 -2.78 7.99 8.04
N GLU A 155 -1.88 8.36 8.95
CA GLU A 155 -2.19 8.45 10.37
C GLU A 155 -3.20 9.57 10.66
N GLU A 156 -3.04 10.74 10.06
CA GLU A 156 -3.97 11.87 10.22
C GLU A 156 -5.39 11.49 9.79
N VAL A 157 -5.55 10.91 8.60
CA VAL A 157 -6.87 10.48 8.10
C VAL A 157 -7.46 9.37 8.97
N ASN A 158 -6.67 8.35 9.35
CA ASN A 158 -7.16 7.29 10.22
C ASN A 158 -7.58 7.82 11.60
N ASN A 159 -6.82 8.76 12.19
CA ASN A 159 -7.16 9.38 13.47
C ASN A 159 -8.41 10.26 13.35
N TYR A 160 -8.57 10.98 12.25
CA TYR A 160 -9.78 11.76 11.96
C TYR A 160 -11.00 10.84 11.89
N VAL A 161 -10.94 9.75 11.11
CA VAL A 161 -12.05 8.79 11.02
C VAL A 161 -12.36 8.19 12.40
N MET A 162 -11.34 7.82 13.17
CA MET A 162 -11.52 7.30 14.53
C MET A 162 -12.20 8.29 15.47
N SER A 163 -11.98 9.60 15.33
CA SER A 163 -12.61 10.62 16.19
C SER A 163 -14.10 10.80 15.91
N LEU A 164 -14.55 10.50 14.69
CA LEU A 164 -15.97 10.54 14.31
C LEU A 164 -16.80 9.38 14.89
N LEU A 165 -16.15 8.28 15.27
CA LEU A 165 -16.85 7.07 15.72
C LEU A 165 -17.24 7.16 17.21
N PRO A 166 -18.54 7.13 17.56
CA PRO A 166 -19.00 7.19 18.95
C PRO A 166 -18.92 5.81 19.64
N ILE A 167 -17.78 5.12 19.51
CA ILE A 167 -17.52 3.80 20.07
C ILE A 167 -16.37 3.89 21.07
N GLU A 168 -16.44 3.10 22.13
CA GLU A 168 -15.39 3.02 23.15
C GLU A 168 -14.05 2.61 22.54
N GLU A 169 -13.04 3.44 22.80
CA GLU A 169 -11.66 3.24 22.38
C GLU A 169 -10.89 2.45 23.44
N LYS A 170 -10.12 1.46 23.01
CA LYS A 170 -9.10 0.82 23.84
C LYS A 170 -7.71 1.15 23.34
N GLU A 171 -6.86 1.55 24.28
CA GLU A 171 -5.47 1.90 24.03
C GLU A 171 -4.52 0.76 24.40
N TYR A 172 -3.50 0.56 23.56
CA TYR A 172 -2.42 -0.39 23.77
C TYR A 172 -1.07 0.30 23.59
N LEU A 173 -0.33 0.44 24.69
CA LEU A 173 1.05 0.94 24.67
C LEU A 173 2.02 -0.21 24.38
N SER A 174 3.09 0.07 23.63
CA SER A 174 4.15 -0.89 23.37
C SER A 174 5.13 -0.98 24.54
N CYS A 175 5.95 -2.03 24.53
CA CYS A 175 7.13 -2.13 25.38
C CYS A 175 8.37 -2.19 24.48
N ASP A 176 9.23 -1.20 24.59
CA ASP A 176 10.37 -1.00 23.70
C ASP A 176 11.68 -1.30 24.44
N THR A 177 12.59 -2.01 23.77
CA THR A 177 13.89 -2.44 24.32
C THR A 177 14.99 -2.21 23.31
N ILE A 178 16.17 -1.76 23.76
CA ILE A 178 17.35 -1.56 22.88
C ILE A 178 17.89 -2.93 22.42
N GLY A 179 18.33 -2.99 21.15
CA GLY A 179 18.90 -4.16 20.51
C GLY A 179 20.33 -4.47 20.97
N LYS A 180 20.75 -5.73 20.81
CA LYS A 180 22.06 -6.22 21.32
C LYS A 180 23.27 -5.83 20.46
N CYS A 181 23.07 -5.34 19.23
CA CYS A 181 24.18 -5.06 18.30
C CYS A 181 25.03 -3.84 18.69
N ASP A 182 24.52 -2.95 19.55
CA ASP A 182 25.22 -1.76 20.01
C ASP A 182 25.98 -2.01 21.35
N GLU A 183 26.29 -3.27 21.69
CA GLU A 183 27.10 -3.62 22.87
C GLU A 183 28.60 -3.37 22.65
N ASP A 184 29.08 -3.56 21.42
CA ASP A 184 30.51 -3.49 21.10
C ASP A 184 30.99 -2.10 20.67
N VAL A 185 30.08 -1.17 20.40
CA VAL A 185 30.43 0.20 20.05
C VAL A 185 30.17 1.06 21.28
N GLY A 186 31.23 1.48 21.98
CA GLY A 186 31.20 2.31 23.20
C GLY A 186 30.55 3.69 23.07
N ILE A 187 29.67 3.90 22.08
CA ILE A 187 28.87 5.08 21.86
C ILE A 187 27.54 4.92 22.62
N GLY A 188 27.49 5.46 23.84
CA GLY A 188 26.34 6.24 24.27
C GLY A 188 24.98 5.55 24.47
N ARG A 189 24.90 4.33 25.04
CA ARG A 189 23.62 3.78 25.59
C ARG A 189 22.89 4.72 26.56
N ARG A 190 23.57 5.73 27.09
CA ARG A 190 23.08 6.63 28.14
C ARG A 190 22.15 7.75 27.66
N TRP A 191 22.06 8.00 26.34
CA TRP A 191 21.19 9.07 25.78
C TRP A 191 19.93 8.56 25.08
N ILE A 192 19.83 7.25 24.83
CA ILE A 192 18.66 6.66 24.17
C ILE A 192 17.63 6.35 25.26
N THR A 193 16.65 7.24 25.43
CA THR A 193 15.57 7.04 26.41
C THR A 193 14.43 6.21 25.81
N THR A 194 13.60 5.65 26.68
CA THR A 194 12.38 4.92 26.28
C THR A 194 11.41 5.82 25.52
N GLU A 195 11.33 7.11 25.88
CA GLU A 195 10.50 8.10 25.21
C GLU A 195 10.96 8.32 23.77
N PHE A 196 12.28 8.43 23.56
CA PHE A 196 12.84 8.53 22.21
C PHE A 196 12.46 7.32 21.36
N LEU A 197 12.57 6.10 21.91
CA LEU A 197 12.17 4.88 21.18
C LEU A 197 10.67 4.88 20.85
N ASN A 198 9.83 5.30 21.80
CA ASN A 198 8.38 5.36 21.62
C ASN A 198 7.97 6.29 20.47
N ASP A 199 8.74 7.36 20.23
CA ASP A 199 8.50 8.33 19.16
C ASP A 199 8.97 7.84 17.77
N ILE A 200 9.77 6.76 17.70
CA ILE A 200 10.21 6.21 16.42
C ILE A 200 9.01 5.59 15.66
N LYS A 201 8.74 6.18 14.49
CA LYS A 201 7.82 5.67 13.48
C LYS A 201 8.62 5.13 12.29
N CYS A 202 8.36 3.88 11.91
CA CYS A 202 9.04 3.27 10.77
C CYS A 202 8.09 2.37 9.98
N SER A 203 8.34 2.24 8.68
CA SER A 203 7.51 1.44 7.79
C SER A 203 7.53 -0.04 8.20
N GLY A 204 6.35 -0.65 8.30
CA GLY A 204 6.20 -2.06 8.68
C GLY A 204 6.38 -2.35 10.17
N MET A 205 6.45 -1.32 11.03
CA MET A 205 6.33 -1.46 12.48
C MET A 205 5.08 -0.71 12.98
N PRO A 206 4.31 -1.27 13.93
CA PRO A 206 3.25 -0.55 14.61
C PRO A 206 3.81 0.59 15.46
N ASN A 207 2.98 1.63 15.64
CA ASN A 207 3.27 2.73 16.54
C ASN A 207 3.30 2.27 18.00
N HIS A 208 4.01 3.04 18.85
CA HIS A 208 4.03 2.81 20.29
C HIS A 208 2.62 2.78 20.87
N ARG A 209 1.81 3.78 20.53
CA ARG A 209 0.42 3.92 20.97
C ARG A 209 -0.52 3.45 19.86
N LEU A 210 -1.25 2.36 20.10
CA LEU A 210 -2.32 1.89 19.23
C LEU A 210 -3.67 2.11 19.89
N LYS A 211 -4.62 2.66 19.14
CA LYS A 211 -6.00 2.91 19.58
C LYS A 211 -6.95 2.17 18.65
N PHE A 212 -7.79 1.31 19.20
CA PHE A 212 -8.74 0.51 18.43
C PHE A 212 -10.12 0.59 19.04
N LYS A 213 -11.14 0.45 18.18
CA LYS A 213 -12.56 0.35 18.52
C LYS A 213 -13.10 -0.95 17.90
N ILE A 214 -14.14 -1.54 18.48
CA ILE A 214 -14.78 -2.71 17.85
C ILE A 214 -15.42 -2.26 16.53
N GLY A 215 -15.30 -3.09 15.48
CA GLY A 215 -15.85 -2.84 14.16
C GLY A 215 -14.91 -2.12 13.18
N VAL A 216 -13.77 -1.60 13.63
CA VAL A 216 -12.86 -0.85 12.75
C VAL A 216 -11.99 -1.78 11.89
N PRO A 217 -11.69 -1.40 10.63
CA PRO A 217 -10.73 -2.10 9.79
C PRO A 217 -9.30 -1.87 10.26
N VAL A 218 -8.55 -2.97 10.34
CA VAL A 218 -7.12 -2.99 10.63
C VAL A 218 -6.38 -3.80 9.56
N MET A 219 -5.07 -3.62 9.47
CA MET A 219 -4.21 -4.36 8.55
C MET A 219 -3.04 -4.99 9.31
N LEU A 220 -2.72 -6.25 8.97
CA LEU A 220 -1.54 -6.93 9.47
C LEU A 220 -0.24 -6.36 8.87
N LEU A 221 0.76 -6.14 9.71
CA LEU A 221 2.07 -5.59 9.32
C LEU A 221 3.14 -6.69 9.15
N ARG A 222 2.86 -7.91 9.59
CA ARG A 222 3.76 -9.07 9.54
C ARG A 222 3.01 -10.33 9.15
N ASN A 223 3.75 -11.27 8.58
CA ASN A 223 3.26 -12.63 8.39
C ASN A 223 3.23 -13.32 9.75
N ILE A 224 2.07 -13.84 10.13
CA ILE A 224 1.87 -14.62 11.36
C ILE A 224 1.67 -16.08 10.98
N ASP A 225 0.69 -16.33 10.11
CA ASP A 225 0.37 -17.65 9.59
C ASP A 225 -0.07 -17.53 8.13
N ILE A 226 0.84 -17.90 7.23
CA ILE A 226 0.60 -17.83 5.78
C ILE A 226 -0.47 -18.84 5.36
N SER A 227 -0.54 -20.00 6.05
CA SER A 227 -1.49 -21.07 5.70
C SER A 227 -2.94 -20.70 6.03
N SER A 228 -3.14 -19.87 7.05
CA SER A 228 -4.44 -19.32 7.46
C SER A 228 -4.71 -17.93 6.86
N GLY A 229 -3.93 -17.48 5.86
CA GLY A 229 -4.12 -16.18 5.21
C GLY A 229 -3.73 -14.95 6.05
N LEU A 230 -3.08 -15.12 7.21
CA LEU A 230 -2.61 -14.06 8.10
C LEU A 230 -1.23 -13.56 7.68
N CYS A 231 -1.21 -12.88 6.53
CA CYS A 231 -0.02 -12.29 5.92
C CYS A 231 0.04 -10.77 6.13
N ASN A 232 1.22 -10.19 5.90
CA ASN A 232 1.39 -8.74 5.82
C ASN A 232 0.49 -8.18 4.70
N GLY A 233 -0.32 -7.18 5.03
CA GLY A 233 -1.32 -6.61 4.13
C GLY A 233 -2.72 -7.19 4.30
N THR A 234 -2.90 -8.31 5.01
CA THR A 234 -4.23 -8.88 5.26
C THR A 234 -5.07 -7.87 6.05
N ARG A 235 -6.23 -7.50 5.50
CA ARG A 235 -7.22 -6.62 6.14
C ARG A 235 -8.13 -7.46 7.03
N LEU A 236 -8.34 -6.96 8.25
CA LEU A 236 -9.16 -7.59 9.28
C LEU A 236 -10.18 -6.58 9.82
N ILE A 237 -11.30 -7.04 10.36
CA ILE A 237 -12.20 -6.21 11.17
C ILE A 237 -12.09 -6.61 12.63
N VAL A 238 -11.87 -5.65 13.51
CA VAL A 238 -11.81 -5.88 14.95
C VAL A 238 -13.17 -6.35 15.47
N LYS A 239 -13.21 -7.49 16.16
CA LYS A 239 -14.41 -8.04 16.82
C LYS A 239 -14.29 -8.06 18.34
N GLU A 240 -13.07 -8.18 18.86
CA GLU A 240 -12.81 -8.28 20.28
C GLU A 240 -11.50 -7.60 20.67
N LEU A 241 -11.54 -6.87 21.78
CA LEU A 241 -10.41 -6.10 22.31
C LEU A 241 -9.99 -6.64 23.69
N GLY A 242 -9.23 -7.72 23.70
CA GLY A 242 -8.68 -8.36 24.90
C GLY A 242 -7.51 -7.59 25.50
N ILE A 243 -6.96 -8.03 26.64
CA ILE A 243 -5.75 -7.41 27.22
C ILE A 243 -4.49 -7.82 26.43
N ASN A 244 -4.41 -9.11 26.09
CA ASN A 244 -3.22 -9.73 25.48
C ASN A 244 -3.45 -10.19 24.04
N PHE A 245 -4.66 -10.01 23.50
CA PHE A 245 -5.03 -10.40 22.15
C PHE A 245 -6.03 -9.41 21.56
N ILE A 246 -6.06 -9.34 20.23
CA ILE A 246 -7.12 -8.69 19.46
C ILE A 246 -7.78 -9.76 18.61
N GLY A 247 -9.08 -9.99 18.85
CA GLY A 247 -9.90 -10.87 18.02
C GLY A 247 -10.39 -10.11 16.81
N ALA A 248 -10.12 -10.62 15.61
CA ALA A 248 -10.50 -9.97 14.37
C ALA A 248 -10.94 -10.99 13.32
N GLU A 249 -11.67 -10.55 12.30
CA GLU A 249 -12.18 -11.39 11.23
C GLU A 249 -11.52 -11.01 9.91
N VAL A 250 -11.08 -12.01 9.13
CA VAL A 250 -10.45 -11.79 7.81
C VAL A 250 -11.49 -11.29 6.82
N VAL A 251 -11.15 -10.22 6.10
CA VAL A 251 -12.12 -9.47 5.28
C VAL A 251 -12.05 -9.84 3.80
N ASN A 252 -10.94 -10.40 3.34
CA ASN A 252 -10.68 -10.62 1.92
C ASN A 252 -9.93 -11.92 1.68
N GLY A 253 -10.11 -12.47 0.49
CA GLY A 253 -9.39 -13.66 0.02
C GLY A 253 -10.06 -14.98 0.42
N PRO A 254 -9.34 -16.10 0.29
CA PRO A 254 -9.88 -17.45 0.51
C PRO A 254 -10.42 -17.69 1.93
N HIS A 255 -9.88 -16.95 2.91
CA HIS A 255 -10.19 -17.08 4.33
C HIS A 255 -11.22 -16.04 4.81
N ASN A 256 -11.99 -15.44 3.90
CA ASN A 256 -12.98 -14.42 4.25
C ASN A 256 -13.98 -14.95 5.31
N GLY A 257 -14.17 -14.19 6.38
CA GLY A 257 -15.05 -14.56 7.50
C GLY A 257 -14.37 -15.37 8.61
N GLU A 258 -13.14 -15.84 8.41
CA GLU A 258 -12.42 -16.59 9.45
C GLU A 258 -11.98 -15.68 10.60
N LYS A 259 -12.18 -16.15 11.83
CA LYS A 259 -11.73 -15.45 13.04
C LYS A 259 -10.27 -15.75 13.31
N ALA A 260 -9.51 -14.70 13.62
CA ALA A 260 -8.12 -14.75 14.02
C ALA A 260 -7.90 -14.01 15.34
N TYR A 261 -7.05 -14.57 16.19
CA TYR A 261 -6.62 -13.94 17.43
C TYR A 261 -5.19 -13.48 17.27
N ILE A 262 -4.98 -12.16 17.25
CA ILE A 262 -3.68 -11.57 17.00
C ILE A 262 -3.01 -11.27 18.34
N PRO A 263 -1.89 -11.93 18.70
CA PRO A 263 -1.13 -11.61 19.89
C PRO A 263 -0.16 -10.45 19.65
N ARG A 264 0.39 -9.91 20.73
CA ARG A 264 1.57 -9.03 20.65
C ARG A 264 2.77 -9.84 20.18
N MET A 265 3.61 -9.24 19.34
CA MET A 265 4.85 -9.85 18.90
C MET A 265 6.02 -8.88 19.01
N LYS A 266 7.21 -9.46 19.09
CA LYS A 266 8.48 -8.73 19.12
C LYS A 266 8.85 -8.33 17.70
N LEU A 267 8.96 -7.03 17.45
CA LEU A 267 9.18 -6.45 16.13
C LEU A 267 10.49 -5.66 16.13
N ILE A 268 11.31 -5.90 15.12
CA ILE A 268 12.56 -5.18 14.90
C ILE A 268 12.35 -4.31 13.65
N PRO A 269 12.81 -3.05 13.63
CA PRO A 269 12.79 -2.22 12.44
C PRO A 269 13.52 -2.95 11.32
N SER A 270 12.87 -3.07 10.18
CA SER A 270 13.48 -3.61 8.96
C SER A 270 14.11 -2.51 8.09
N ASP A 271 14.01 -1.25 8.52
CA ASP A 271 14.47 -0.08 7.77
C ASP A 271 15.91 0.28 8.14
N SER A 272 16.78 0.39 7.13
CA SER A 272 18.18 0.82 7.26
C SER A 272 18.33 2.28 7.71
N ASN A 273 17.23 3.06 7.71
CA ASN A 273 17.24 4.46 8.12
C ASN A 273 17.12 4.67 9.64
N VAL A 274 16.82 3.62 10.41
CA VAL A 274 16.84 3.72 11.88
C VAL A 274 18.27 3.49 12.35
N ALA A 275 18.93 4.54 12.83
CA ALA A 275 20.31 4.50 13.30
C ALA A 275 20.50 3.67 14.59
N ILE A 276 19.41 3.22 15.22
CA ILE A 276 19.40 2.51 16.49
C ILE A 276 18.74 1.15 16.29
N SER A 277 19.43 0.09 16.69
CA SER A 277 18.82 -1.22 16.79
C SER A 277 17.93 -1.24 18.04
N PHE A 278 16.62 -1.41 17.86
CA PHE A 278 15.68 -1.60 18.97
C PHE A 278 14.61 -2.62 18.61
N GLN A 279 13.84 -3.01 19.60
CA GLN A 279 12.80 -4.01 19.51
C GLN A 279 11.54 -3.50 20.21
N ARG A 280 10.40 -3.60 19.53
CA ARG A 280 9.08 -3.18 20.01
C ARG A 280 8.19 -4.40 20.21
N LEU A 281 7.68 -4.61 21.42
CA LEU A 281 6.63 -5.59 21.72
C LEU A 281 5.26 -4.93 21.58
N GLN A 282 4.56 -5.23 20.49
CA GLN A 282 3.26 -4.63 20.17
C GLN A 282 2.43 -5.54 19.27
N PHE A 283 1.13 -5.30 19.16
CA PHE A 283 0.30 -5.94 18.13
C PHE A 283 0.78 -5.54 16.73
N PRO A 284 1.00 -6.49 15.80
CA PRO A 284 1.45 -6.20 14.44
C PRO A 284 0.30 -5.67 13.56
N LEU A 285 -0.44 -4.68 14.05
CA LEU A 285 -1.64 -4.13 13.43
C LEU A 285 -1.53 -2.61 13.28
N CYS A 286 -2.15 -2.07 12.23
CA CYS A 286 -2.44 -0.65 12.07
C CYS A 286 -3.89 -0.44 11.64
N LEU A 287 -4.44 0.76 11.87
CA LEU A 287 -5.74 1.15 11.31
C LEU A 287 -5.69 1.13 9.76
N CYS A 288 -6.83 0.86 9.15
CA CYS A 288 -6.93 0.59 7.71
C CYS A 288 -8.17 1.22 7.05
N PHE A 289 -8.55 2.43 7.48
CA PHE A 289 -9.45 3.28 6.67
C PHE A 289 -8.66 3.93 5.54
N ALA A 290 -7.49 4.46 5.87
CA ALA A 290 -6.50 4.91 4.91
C ALA A 290 -5.28 3.98 4.89
N MET A 291 -4.63 3.87 3.73
CA MET A 291 -3.34 3.19 3.56
C MET A 291 -2.50 3.89 2.50
N THR A 292 -1.19 3.63 2.52
CA THR A 292 -0.31 4.19 1.49
C THR A 292 -0.56 3.55 0.13
N ILE A 293 -0.39 4.30 -0.96
CA ILE A 293 -0.47 3.81 -2.36
C ILE A 293 0.32 2.49 -2.52
N ASN A 294 1.57 2.47 -2.05
CA ASN A 294 2.46 1.31 -2.14
C ASN A 294 1.91 0.04 -1.45
N LYS A 295 1.11 0.20 -0.38
CA LYS A 295 0.48 -0.93 0.33
C LYS A 295 -0.77 -1.43 -0.37
N SER A 296 -1.41 -0.61 -1.18
CA SER A 296 -2.58 -0.99 -1.97
C SER A 296 -2.24 -1.82 -3.20
N GLN A 297 -0.97 -1.84 -3.62
CA GLN A 297 -0.53 -2.56 -4.81
C GLN A 297 -0.91 -4.05 -4.73
N GLY A 298 -1.56 -4.55 -5.78
CA GLY A 298 -2.07 -5.92 -5.84
C GLY A 298 -3.46 -6.12 -5.23
N GLN A 299 -3.99 -5.16 -4.47
CA GLN A 299 -5.36 -5.23 -3.95
C GLN A 299 -6.37 -4.77 -5.01
N THR A 300 -7.61 -5.24 -4.88
CA THR A 300 -8.76 -4.77 -5.67
C THR A 300 -9.83 -4.28 -4.69
N LEU A 301 -10.32 -3.07 -4.90
CA LEU A 301 -11.27 -2.38 -4.04
C LEU A 301 -12.52 -1.98 -4.83
N GLY A 302 -13.65 -1.85 -4.15
CA GLY A 302 -14.91 -1.42 -4.76
C GLY A 302 -14.95 0.09 -4.94
N ASN A 303 -14.58 0.81 -3.88
CA ASN A 303 -14.62 2.26 -3.78
C ASN A 303 -13.31 2.78 -3.17
N VAL A 304 -12.69 3.76 -3.81
CA VAL A 304 -11.39 4.30 -3.47
C VAL A 304 -11.44 5.81 -3.47
N GLY A 305 -11.04 6.41 -2.35
CA GLY A 305 -10.71 7.82 -2.26
C GLY A 305 -9.22 8.03 -2.40
N LEU A 306 -8.79 8.71 -3.45
CA LEU A 306 -7.41 9.11 -3.63
C LEU A 306 -7.21 10.52 -3.07
N TYR A 307 -6.47 10.64 -1.96
CA TYR A 307 -6.14 11.92 -1.34
C TYR A 307 -4.70 12.31 -1.63
N LEU A 308 -4.53 13.35 -2.44
CA LEU A 308 -3.23 13.87 -2.90
C LEU A 308 -3.04 15.31 -2.42
N PRO A 309 -2.80 15.55 -1.12
CA PRO A 309 -2.40 16.87 -0.64
C PRO A 309 -1.00 17.26 -1.12
N ARG A 310 -0.23 16.28 -1.58
CA ARG A 310 0.95 16.44 -2.43
C ARG A 310 0.83 15.45 -3.57
N SER A 311 1.34 15.83 -4.74
CA SER A 311 1.43 14.94 -5.89
C SER A 311 2.20 13.65 -5.57
N VAL A 312 1.94 12.61 -6.36
CA VAL A 312 2.75 11.39 -6.35
C VAL A 312 4.20 11.70 -6.68
N PHE A 313 5.13 10.89 -6.20
CA PHE A 313 6.57 11.20 -6.22
C PHE A 313 7.42 10.09 -6.81
N THR A 314 6.83 8.99 -7.28
CA THR A 314 7.56 7.93 -7.94
C THR A 314 6.76 7.26 -9.06
N HIS A 315 7.48 6.52 -9.89
CA HIS A 315 6.95 5.80 -11.04
C HIS A 315 5.71 4.98 -10.69
N GLY A 316 4.66 5.15 -11.49
CA GLY A 316 3.52 4.25 -11.47
C GLY A 316 2.61 4.35 -10.24
N GLN A 317 2.88 5.27 -9.30
CA GLN A 317 2.01 5.46 -8.12
C GLN A 317 0.58 5.80 -8.52
N LEU A 318 0.41 6.82 -9.36
CA LEU A 318 -0.92 7.24 -9.80
C LEU A 318 -1.64 6.13 -10.59
N TYR A 319 -0.91 5.41 -11.45
CA TYR A 319 -1.43 4.23 -12.16
C TYR A 319 -1.89 3.15 -11.17
N VAL A 320 -1.08 2.83 -10.16
CA VAL A 320 -1.46 1.87 -9.12
C VAL A 320 -2.74 2.31 -8.45
N ASP A 321 -2.87 3.57 -8.04
CA ASP A 321 -4.07 4.07 -7.36
C ASP A 321 -5.34 3.92 -8.18
N VAL A 322 -5.35 4.50 -9.38
CA VAL A 322 -6.56 4.54 -10.21
C VAL A 322 -6.93 3.15 -10.74
N SER A 323 -5.98 2.20 -10.76
CA SER A 323 -6.22 0.82 -11.17
C SER A 323 -6.71 -0.11 -10.05
N ARG A 324 -6.84 0.38 -8.80
CA ARG A 324 -7.35 -0.42 -7.67
C ARG A 324 -8.86 -0.65 -7.73
N VAL A 325 -9.60 0.25 -8.37
CA VAL A 325 -11.06 0.18 -8.49
C VAL A 325 -11.52 -0.75 -9.62
N LYS A 326 -12.73 -1.30 -9.49
CA LYS A 326 -13.38 -2.08 -10.54
C LYS A 326 -14.22 -1.23 -11.50
N THR A 327 -14.68 -0.07 -11.06
CA THR A 327 -15.57 0.81 -11.83
C THR A 327 -15.12 2.25 -11.70
N ARG A 328 -15.46 3.08 -12.69
CA ARG A 328 -15.18 4.52 -12.67
C ARG A 328 -15.86 5.24 -11.52
N LYS A 329 -17.11 4.86 -11.21
CA LYS A 329 -17.90 5.45 -10.12
C LYS A 329 -17.28 5.23 -8.75
N GLY A 330 -16.59 4.10 -8.58
CA GLY A 330 -15.89 3.79 -7.35
C GLY A 330 -14.60 4.58 -7.13
N LEU A 331 -14.19 5.46 -8.04
CA LEU A 331 -13.00 6.29 -7.86
C LEU A 331 -13.38 7.73 -7.55
N LYS A 332 -12.82 8.27 -6.48
CA LYS A 332 -12.92 9.67 -6.09
C LYS A 332 -11.52 10.22 -5.82
N ILE A 333 -11.22 11.41 -6.34
CA ILE A 333 -9.89 12.01 -6.28
C ILE A 333 -10.01 13.41 -5.70
N LEU A 334 -9.24 13.68 -4.66
CA LEU A 334 -9.03 15.00 -4.09
C LEU A 334 -7.54 15.33 -4.17
N ALA A 335 -7.16 16.19 -5.10
CA ALA A 335 -5.81 16.70 -5.23
C ALA A 335 -5.74 18.15 -4.75
N LEU A 336 -4.64 18.52 -4.09
CA LEU A 336 -4.36 19.90 -3.69
C LEU A 336 -3.12 20.42 -4.43
N ASP A 337 -3.09 21.73 -4.66
CA ASP A 337 -1.89 22.43 -5.11
C ASP A 337 -0.94 22.75 -3.94
N ASP A 338 0.20 23.38 -4.24
CA ASP A 338 1.21 23.75 -3.23
C ASP A 338 0.69 24.77 -2.19
N SER A 339 -0.39 25.48 -2.49
CA SER A 339 -1.06 26.39 -1.56
C SER A 339 -2.12 25.70 -0.68
N GLY A 340 -2.33 24.40 -0.88
CA GLY A 340 -3.34 23.61 -0.17
C GLY A 340 -4.75 23.81 -0.71
N VAL A 341 -4.90 24.41 -1.89
CA VAL A 341 -6.22 24.62 -2.52
C VAL A 341 -6.54 23.45 -3.44
N SER A 342 -7.82 23.11 -3.57
CA SER A 342 -8.29 22.04 -4.46
C SER A 342 -7.79 22.27 -5.90
N SER A 343 -7.00 21.33 -6.40
CA SER A 343 -6.46 21.34 -7.76
C SER A 343 -7.37 20.57 -8.72
N THR A 344 -7.38 20.97 -9.99
CA THR A 344 -8.04 20.22 -11.08
C THR A 344 -7.11 19.21 -11.73
N SER A 345 -5.80 19.26 -11.44
CA SER A 345 -4.78 18.44 -12.06
C SER A 345 -3.84 17.81 -11.02
N THR A 346 -3.11 16.78 -11.43
CA THR A 346 -2.08 16.14 -10.62
C THR A 346 -0.92 15.64 -11.48
N THR A 347 0.24 15.42 -10.86
CA THR A 347 1.42 14.89 -11.55
C THR A 347 1.28 13.39 -11.76
N ASN A 348 1.69 12.89 -12.91
CA ASN A 348 1.92 11.49 -13.21
C ASN A 348 3.40 11.28 -13.51
N ILE A 349 4.01 10.26 -12.91
CA ILE A 349 5.44 9.97 -13.08
C ILE A 349 5.59 8.61 -13.76
N VAL A 350 6.21 8.62 -14.93
CA VAL A 350 6.43 7.44 -15.78
C VAL A 350 7.87 7.42 -16.26
N TYR A 351 8.53 6.27 -16.08
CA TYR A 351 9.92 6.04 -16.43
C TYR A 351 9.90 5.21 -17.70
N GLU A 352 9.95 5.87 -18.86
CA GLU A 352 9.82 5.18 -20.15
C GLU A 352 10.90 4.12 -20.36
N GLU A 353 12.06 4.26 -19.72
CA GLU A 353 13.18 3.34 -19.78
C GLU A 353 12.79 1.91 -19.41
N VAL A 354 11.85 1.74 -18.48
CA VAL A 354 11.41 0.40 -18.06
C VAL A 354 10.57 -0.31 -19.11
N PHE A 355 10.07 0.39 -20.13
CA PHE A 355 9.29 -0.21 -21.22
C PHE A 355 10.12 -0.62 -22.43
N ARG A 356 11.35 -0.10 -22.56
CA ARG A 356 12.18 -0.26 -23.78
C ARG A 356 12.64 -1.71 -24.04
N ILE A 357 12.47 -2.61 -23.08
CA ILE A 357 12.99 -4.00 -23.11
C ILE A 357 11.85 -5.03 -22.96
N ILE A 358 10.60 -4.66 -23.28
CA ILE A 358 9.39 -5.51 -23.10
C ILE A 358 8.84 -6.08 -24.41
#